data_AF-A0A318K4R8-F1
#
_entry.id   AF-A0A318K4R8-F1
#
_cell.length_a   1.000
_cell.length_b   1.000
_cell.length_c   1.000
_cell.angle_alpha   90.00
_cell.angle_beta   90.00
_cell.angle_gamma   90.00
#
_symmetry.space_group_name_H-M   'P 1'
#
loop_
_entity.id
_entity.type
_entity.pdbx_description
1 polymer ?
#
loop_
_entity_poly.entity_id
_entity_poly.type
_entity_poly.pdbx_seq_one_letter_code
_entity_poly.pdbx_strand_id
1 'polypeptide(L)'
;MTSVQLDRRVSTLETRVTDIEDVHSETLYQLTRGGAGCRIETGRLIDHADSVSRAFTLIMERLGITPIPFPPVTRATEAEIDAALDANY
;
A
#
# COMPACT_ATOMS: atom_id res chain seq x y z
N MET A 1 5.28 -42.11 26.86
CA MET A 1 4.54 -40.83 26.85
C MET A 1 3.13 -41.12 27.36
N THR A 2 2.68 -40.43 28.41
CA THR A 2 1.38 -40.70 29.05
C THR A 2 0.26 -39.88 28.41
N SER A 3 -1.00 -40.28 28.60
CA SER A 3 -2.18 -39.52 28.12
C SER A 3 -2.11 -38.05 28.55
N VAL A 4 -1.78 -37.80 29.82
CA VAL A 4 -1.63 -36.44 30.38
C VAL A 4 -0.55 -35.62 29.66
N GLN A 5 0.54 -36.25 29.22
CA GLN A 5 1.59 -35.56 28.46
C GLN A 5 1.14 -35.24 27.03
N LEU A 6 0.30 -36.09 26.42
CA LEU A 6 -0.30 -35.84 25.12
C LEU A 6 -1.30 -34.69 25.20
N ASP A 7 -2.21 -34.72 26.17
CA ASP A 7 -3.24 -33.69 26.36
C ASP A 7 -2.60 -32.31 26.59
N ARG A 8 -1.54 -32.26 27.40
CA ARG A 8 -0.79 -31.02 27.63
C ARG A 8 -0.12 -30.50 26.36
N ARG A 9 0.42 -31.38 25.51
CA ARG A 9 1.04 -31.00 24.24
C ARG A 9 0.01 -30.50 23.24
N VAL A 10 -1.14 -31.16 23.14
CA VAL A 10 -2.25 -30.74 22.27
C VAL A 10 -2.74 -29.36 22.69
N SER A 11 -3.03 -29.16 23.98
CA SER A 11 -3.45 -27.86 24.50
C SER A 11 -2.41 -26.75 24.23
N THR A 12 -1.11 -27.04 24.38
CA THR A 12 -0.05 -26.07 24.05
C THR A 12 -0.02 -25.73 22.56
N LEU A 13 -0.26 -26.70 21.69
CA LEU A 13 -0.32 -26.46 20.24
C LEU A 13 -1.55 -25.65 19.86
N GLU A 14 -2.72 -25.96 20.43
CA GLU A 14 -3.96 -25.21 20.21
C GLU A 14 -3.78 -23.75 20.60
N THR A 15 -3.23 -23.46 21.79
CA THR A 15 -2.94 -22.08 22.21
C THR A 15 -2.00 -21.37 21.24
N ARG A 16 -0.91 -22.03 20.81
CA ARG A 16 0.03 -21.43 19.85
C ARG A 16 -0.60 -21.16 18.49
N VAL A 17 -1.52 -22.01 18.04
CA VAL A 17 -2.25 -21.79 16.79
C VAL A 17 -3.15 -20.59 16.92
N THR A 18 -3.94 -20.49 18.00
CA THR A 18 -4.76 -19.31 18.28
C THR A 18 -3.93 -18.02 18.32
N ASP A 19 -2.80 -18.03 19.02
CA ASP A 19 -1.91 -16.86 19.10
C ASP A 19 -1.40 -16.44 17.70
N ILE A 20 -1.04 -17.40 16.85
CA ILE A 20 -0.59 -17.14 15.48
C ILE A 20 -1.74 -16.58 14.64
N GLU A 21 -2.92 -17.17 14.72
CA GLU A 21 -4.10 -16.74 13.97
C GLU A 21 -4.52 -15.31 14.34
N ASP A 22 -4.47 -14.98 15.64
CA ASP A 22 -4.78 -13.65 16.15
C ASP A 22 -3.77 -12.61 15.64
N VAL A 23 -2.47 -12.87 15.83
CA VAL A 23 -1.40 -11.95 15.40
C VAL A 23 -1.38 -11.82 13.87
N HIS A 24 -1.61 -12.90 13.14
CA HIS A 24 -1.65 -12.88 11.68
C HIS A 24 -2.83 -12.04 11.17
N SER A 25 -4.02 -12.23 11.76
CA SER A 25 -5.21 -11.46 11.43
C SER A 25 -5.04 -9.98 11.73
N GLU A 26 -4.47 -9.63 12.89
CA GLU A 26 -4.16 -8.24 13.24
C GLU A 26 -3.15 -7.63 12.27
N THR A 27 -2.07 -8.36 11.97
CA THR A 27 -1.01 -7.89 11.06
C THR A 27 -1.56 -7.65 9.66
N LEU A 28 -2.35 -8.58 9.12
CA LEU A 28 -2.99 -8.43 7.82
C LEU A 28 -3.95 -7.24 7.79
N TYR A 29 -4.72 -7.04 8.87
CA TYR A 29 -5.61 -5.89 8.98
C TYR A 29 -4.83 -4.57 8.97
N GLN A 30 -3.77 -4.44 9.77
CA GLN A 30 -2.94 -3.23 9.80
C GLN A 30 -2.24 -2.98 8.46
N LEU A 31 -1.71 -4.02 7.82
CA LEU A 31 -1.09 -3.90 6.49
C LEU A 31 -2.11 -3.46 5.44
N THR A 32 -3.31 -4.06 5.44
CA THR A 32 -4.40 -3.68 4.53
C THR A 32 -4.82 -2.23 4.76
N ARG A 33 -4.97 -1.82 6.02
CA ARG A 33 -5.31 -0.44 6.40
C ARG A 33 -4.23 0.54 5.93
N GLY A 34 -2.95 0.21 6.15
CA GLY A 34 -1.81 1.01 5.71
C GLY A 34 -1.76 1.15 4.18
N GLY A 35 -1.87 0.02 3.46
CA GLY A 35 -1.89 0.01 1.99
C GLY A 35 -3.05 0.81 1.40
N ALA A 36 -4.24 0.72 2.00
CA ALA A 36 -5.39 1.55 1.62
C ALA A 36 -5.13 3.04 1.88
N GLY A 37 -4.52 3.39 3.02
CA GLY A 37 -4.10 4.75 3.35
C GLY A 37 -3.13 5.33 2.30
N CYS A 38 -2.04 4.62 2.02
CA CYS A 38 -1.08 5.01 0.99
C CYS A 38 -1.76 5.21 -0.37
N ARG A 39 -2.63 4.29 -0.78
CA ARG A 39 -3.36 4.41 -2.07
C ARG A 39 -4.22 5.67 -2.13
N ILE A 40 -4.91 6.03 -1.05
CA ILE A 40 -5.72 7.25 -0.97
C ILE A 40 -4.83 8.50 -1.03
N GLU A 41 -3.76 8.53 -0.25
CA GLU A 41 -2.84 9.67 -0.18
C GLU A 41 -2.11 9.89 -1.52
N THR A 42 -1.60 8.83 -2.14
CA THR A 42 -1.00 8.89 -3.48
C THR A 42 -2.01 9.36 -4.51
N GLY A 43 -3.26 8.91 -4.45
CA GLY A 43 -4.34 9.41 -5.33
C GLY A 43 -4.53 10.92 -5.20
N ARG A 44 -4.59 11.44 -3.97
CA ARG A 44 -4.70 12.88 -3.71
C ARG A 44 -3.49 13.67 -4.22
N LEU A 45 -2.29 13.13 -4.08
CA LEU A 45 -1.06 13.76 -4.57
C LEU A 45 -1.05 13.86 -6.09
N ILE A 46 -1.48 12.81 -6.79
CA ILE A 46 -1.62 12.81 -8.27
C ILE A 46 -2.62 13.88 -8.70
N ASP A 47 -3.82 13.89 -8.12
CA ASP A 47 -4.85 14.86 -8.46
C ASP A 47 -4.38 16.31 -8.21
N HIS A 48 -3.63 16.52 -7.12
CA HIS A 48 -3.05 17.81 -6.79
C HIS A 48 -1.96 18.23 -7.80
N ALA A 49 -1.04 17.34 -8.13
CA ALA A 49 0.01 17.60 -9.12
C ALA A 49 -0.57 17.99 -10.48
N ASP A 50 -1.60 17.26 -10.93
CA ASP A 50 -2.30 17.56 -12.19
C ASP A 50 -3.03 18.92 -12.12
N SER A 51 -3.63 19.25 -10.98
CA SER A 51 -4.27 20.56 -10.78
C SER A 51 -3.26 21.70 -10.82
N VAL A 52 -2.10 21.53 -10.19
CA VAL A 52 -1.02 22.52 -10.19
C VAL A 52 -0.47 22.70 -11.60
N SER A 53 -0.24 21.60 -12.33
CA SER A 53 0.17 21.59 -13.74
C SER A 53 -0.78 22.43 -14.62
N ARG A 54 -2.10 22.22 -14.48
CA ARG A 54 -3.11 23.02 -15.20
C ARG A 54 -3.05 24.49 -14.84
N ALA A 55 -2.87 24.82 -13.55
CA ALA A 55 -2.75 26.21 -13.10
C ALA A 55 -1.53 26.90 -13.72
N PHE A 56 -0.37 26.22 -13.76
CA PHE A 56 0.83 26.77 -14.41
C PHE A 56 0.66 26.95 -15.92
N THR A 57 0.00 26.02 -16.59
CA THR A 57 -0.34 26.14 -18.02
C THR A 57 -1.13 27.43 -18.26
N LEU A 58 -2.18 27.68 -17.47
CA LEU A 58 -2.99 28.90 -17.58
C LEU A 58 -2.18 30.19 -17.32
N ILE A 59 -1.26 30.15 -16.36
CA ILE A 59 -0.37 31.29 -16.08
C ILE A 59 0.53 31.58 -17.28
N MET A 60 1.14 30.54 -17.87
CA MET A 60 2.00 30.69 -19.06
C MET A 60 1.22 31.30 -20.23
N GLU A 61 0.02 30.79 -20.51
CA GLU A 61 -0.85 31.35 -21.56
C GLU A 61 -1.16 32.83 -21.33
N ARG A 62 -1.46 33.21 -20.09
CA ARG A 62 -1.74 34.61 -19.73
C ARG A 62 -0.54 35.54 -19.87
N LEU A 63 0.67 35.01 -19.73
CA LEU A 63 1.92 35.74 -19.93
C LEU A 63 2.41 35.73 -21.39
N GLY A 64 1.67 35.09 -22.30
CA GLY A 64 2.09 34.93 -23.71
C GLY A 64 3.26 33.95 -23.88
N ILE A 65 3.51 33.09 -22.90
CA ILE A 65 4.53 32.05 -22.92
C ILE A 65 3.87 30.77 -23.46
N THR A 66 4.49 30.12 -24.44
CA THR A 66 4.05 28.80 -24.92
C THR A 66 4.08 27.80 -23.76
N PRO A 67 2.94 27.20 -23.37
CA PRO A 67 2.92 26.29 -22.24
C PRO A 67 3.75 25.04 -22.50
N ILE A 68 4.46 24.58 -21.47
CA ILE A 68 5.15 23.30 -21.50
C ILE A 68 4.16 22.22 -21.09
N PRO A 69 3.95 21.17 -21.90
CA PRO A 69 3.05 20.09 -21.55
C PRO A 69 3.63 19.29 -20.37
N PHE A 70 2.88 19.22 -19.29
CA PHE A 70 3.15 18.32 -18.18
C PHE A 70 2.23 17.10 -18.33
N PRO A 71 2.76 15.90 -18.61
CA PRO A 71 1.94 14.71 -18.72
C PRO A 71 1.26 14.42 -17.37
N PRO A 72 0.02 13.92 -17.37
CA PRO A 72 -0.66 13.51 -16.15
C PRO A 72 0.15 12.45 -15.41
N VAL A 73 0.15 12.52 -14.08
CA VAL A 73 0.83 11.48 -13.29
C VAL A 73 0.00 10.20 -13.33
N THR A 74 0.59 9.11 -13.83
CA THR A 74 -0.06 7.80 -13.86
C THR A 74 0.20 7.04 -12.56
N ARG A 75 -0.79 6.27 -12.11
CA ARG A 75 -0.59 5.32 -11.02
C ARG A 75 0.30 4.17 -11.49
N ALA A 76 1.06 3.61 -10.56
CA ALA A 76 1.80 2.37 -10.79
C ALA A 76 0.83 1.24 -11.16
N THR A 77 1.23 0.45 -12.14
CA THR A 77 0.58 -0.78 -12.56
C THR A 77 0.96 -1.93 -11.63
N GLU A 78 0.14 -3.00 -11.59
CA GLU A 78 0.45 -4.19 -10.81
C GLU A 78 1.82 -4.78 -11.21
N ALA A 79 2.15 -4.79 -12.50
CA ALA A 79 3.45 -5.28 -12.98
C ALA A 79 4.64 -4.44 -12.48
N GLU A 80 4.50 -3.11 -12.39
CA GLU A 80 5.54 -2.25 -11.81
C GLU A 80 5.70 -2.47 -10.31
N ILE A 81 4.60 -2.75 -9.61
CA ILE A 81 4.60 -3.08 -8.18
C ILE A 81 5.29 -4.44 -7.97
N ASP A 82 4.90 -5.47 -8.71
CA ASP A 82 5.48 -6.81 -8.65
C ASP A 82 6.99 -6.77 -8.93
N ALA A 83 7.40 -6.08 -9.99
CA ALA A 83 8.82 -5.90 -10.31
C ALA A 83 9.61 -5.18 -9.21
N ALA A 84 8.99 -4.20 -8.53
CA ALA A 84 9.62 -3.50 -7.40
C ALA A 84 9.72 -4.38 -6.15
N LEU A 85 8.76 -5.28 -5.93
CA LEU A 85 8.82 -6.26 -4.84
C LEU A 85 9.91 -7.30 -5.13
N ASP A 86 9.94 -7.85 -6.33
CA ASP A 86 10.93 -8.84 -6.77
C ASP A 86 12.38 -8.31 -6.71
N ALA A 87 12.59 -7.00 -6.94
CA ALA A 87 13.91 -6.40 -6.85
C ALA A 87 14.47 -6.29 -5.41
N ASN A 88 13.62 -6.44 -4.39
CA ASN A 88 13.97 -6.29 -2.98
C ASN A 88 14.01 -7.61 -2.20
N TYR A 89 13.84 -8.75 -2.87
CA TYR A 89 13.94 -10.11 -2.31
C TYR A 89 14.94 -10.96 -3.11
#